data_AF-A0A969LH67-F1
#
_entry.id   AF-A0A969LH67-F1
#
_cell.length_a   1.000
_cell.length_b   1.000
_cell.length_c   1.000
_cell.angle_alpha   90.00
_cell.angle_beta   90.00
_cell.angle_gamma   90.00
#
_symmetry.space_group_name_H-M   'P 1'
#
loop_
_entity.id
_entity.type
_entity.pdbx_description
1 polymer ?
#
loop_
_entity_poly.entity_id
_entity_poly.type
_entity_poly.pdbx_seq_one_letter_code
_entity_poly.pdbx_strand_id
1 'polypeptide(L)'
;QGWSRSTSRSPRCSRLPPAPPNAANTVLTSILGDSVAGRINLDLREQKQWAFWAAGSVEGGRAGQMLLIRTQVQSQRTAESIAAIRGHLEGVKGSTPISADELQLAKDMVTLSLPLQWETDEGIANAVATTLRRGLPDGAIEKYVTDVRAVTREQVEQAARQVLHADALVWLVIGDRSKVEPQLRKAGITFKVTAPETE
;
A
#
# COMPACT_ATOMS: atom_id res chain seq x y z
N GLN A 1 -8.73 28.99 -48.84
CA GLN A 1 -7.72 28.77 -47.79
C GLN A 1 -8.38 27.98 -46.67
N GLY A 2 -8.34 26.65 -46.75
CA GLY A 2 -9.00 25.75 -45.81
C GLY A 2 -7.96 25.09 -44.91
N TRP A 3 -8.14 25.22 -43.59
CA TRP A 3 -7.26 24.59 -42.61
C TRP A 3 -7.70 23.14 -42.38
N SER A 4 -6.91 22.18 -42.88
CA SER A 4 -7.07 20.77 -42.51
C SER A 4 -6.51 20.54 -41.11
N ARG A 5 -7.37 20.22 -40.14
CA ARG A 5 -6.91 19.70 -38.85
C ARG A 5 -6.55 18.22 -39.01
N SER A 6 -5.27 17.89 -39.05
CA SER A 6 -4.82 16.52 -38.88
C SER A 6 -4.91 16.15 -37.40
N THR A 7 -6.00 15.49 -37.00
CA THR A 7 -6.03 14.80 -35.70
C THR A 7 -5.20 13.52 -35.82
N SER A 8 -3.92 13.61 -35.45
CA SER A 8 -3.13 12.41 -35.18
C SER A 8 -3.77 11.73 -33.97
N ARG A 9 -4.50 10.63 -34.18
CA ARG A 9 -4.96 9.77 -33.10
C ARG A 9 -3.71 9.24 -32.41
N SER A 10 -3.44 9.72 -31.20
CA SER A 10 -2.50 9.05 -30.31
C SER A 10 -2.92 7.57 -30.19
N PRO A 11 -1.95 6.64 -30.11
CA PRO A 11 -2.31 5.24 -29.91
C PRO A 11 -3.12 5.18 -28.63
N ARG A 12 -4.34 4.66 -28.74
CA ARG A 12 -5.23 4.42 -27.60
C ARG A 12 -4.38 3.78 -26.52
N CYS A 13 -4.23 4.44 -25.37
CA CYS A 13 -4.05 3.73 -24.11
C CYS A 13 -5.17 2.70 -24.11
N SER A 14 -4.84 1.46 -24.44
CA SER A 14 -5.76 0.34 -24.35
C SER A 14 -6.36 0.45 -22.95
N ARG A 15 -7.69 0.63 -22.86
CA ARG A 15 -8.39 0.58 -21.59
C ARG A 15 -8.10 -0.79 -21.01
N LEU A 16 -7.05 -0.88 -20.20
CA LEU A 16 -6.83 -2.05 -19.38
C LEU A 16 -8.11 -2.19 -18.55
N PRO A 17 -8.76 -3.35 -18.58
CA PRO A 17 -9.88 -3.58 -17.68
C PRO A 17 -9.38 -3.26 -16.27
N PRO A 18 -10.18 -2.57 -15.44
CA PRO A 18 -9.82 -2.42 -14.04
C PRO A 18 -9.61 -3.83 -13.50
N ALA A 19 -8.36 -4.16 -13.14
CA ALA A 19 -8.15 -5.35 -12.34
C ALA A 19 -8.96 -5.11 -11.06
N PRO A 20 -9.92 -5.99 -10.71
CA PRO A 20 -10.45 -5.95 -9.36
C PRO A 20 -9.26 -5.95 -8.40
N PRO A 21 -9.32 -5.25 -7.25
CA PRO A 21 -8.28 -5.39 -6.23
C PRO A 21 -8.06 -6.88 -6.02
N ASN A 22 -6.86 -7.38 -6.35
CA ASN A 22 -6.55 -8.78 -6.12
C ASN A 22 -6.73 -9.01 -4.62
N ALA A 23 -7.67 -9.87 -4.23
CA ALA A 23 -7.98 -10.12 -2.83
C ALA A 23 -6.71 -10.48 -2.03
N ALA A 24 -5.75 -11.17 -2.66
CA ALA A 24 -4.44 -11.45 -2.08
C ALA A 24 -3.60 -10.18 -1.83
N ASN A 25 -3.65 -9.18 -2.71
CA ASN A 25 -2.98 -7.90 -2.50
C ASN A 25 -3.60 -7.11 -1.34
N THR A 26 -4.93 -7.12 -1.21
CA THR A 26 -5.59 -6.46 -0.06
C THR A 26 -5.21 -7.13 1.25
N VAL A 27 -5.24 -8.46 1.28
CA VAL A 27 -4.83 -9.22 2.48
C VAL A 27 -3.35 -8.97 2.79
N LEU A 28 -2.48 -8.95 1.78
CA LEU A 28 -1.07 -8.57 1.93
C LEU A 28 -0.90 -7.20 2.57
N THR A 29 -1.64 -6.18 2.11
CA THR A 29 -1.51 -4.83 2.67
C THR A 29 -2.07 -4.73 4.07
N SER A 30 -3.16 -5.47 4.39
CA SER A 30 -3.67 -5.59 5.75
C SER A 30 -2.64 -6.22 6.70
N ILE A 31 -1.89 -7.23 6.25
CA ILE A 31 -0.81 -7.87 7.02
C ILE A 31 0.35 -6.90 7.22
N LEU A 32 0.72 -6.11 6.21
CA LEU A 32 1.87 -5.22 6.30
C LEU A 32 1.59 -3.96 7.13
N GLY A 33 0.48 -3.27 6.88
CA GLY A 33 0.25 -1.96 7.51
C GLY A 33 -1.08 -1.26 7.26
N ASP A 34 -2.03 -1.82 6.51
CA ASP A 34 -3.36 -1.20 6.31
C ASP A 34 -4.27 -1.36 7.55
N SER A 35 -3.88 -2.23 8.48
CA SER A 35 -4.56 -2.44 9.75
C SER A 35 -3.69 -2.02 10.94
N VAL A 36 -4.33 -1.70 12.07
CA VAL A 36 -3.64 -1.45 13.35
C VAL A 36 -2.80 -2.66 13.80
N ALA A 37 -3.17 -3.85 13.35
CA ALA A 37 -2.47 -5.12 13.59
C ALA A 37 -1.39 -5.44 12.54
N GLY A 38 -1.12 -4.53 11.59
CA GLY A 38 -0.12 -4.74 10.56
C GLY A 38 1.30 -4.83 11.15
N ARG A 39 2.13 -5.71 10.58
CA ARG A 39 3.51 -5.99 11.03
C ARG A 39 4.34 -4.72 11.25
N ILE A 40 4.27 -3.77 10.30
CA ILE A 40 5.07 -2.55 10.35
C ILE A 40 4.64 -1.66 11.52
N ASN A 41 3.33 -1.55 11.77
CA ASN A 41 2.81 -0.77 12.88
C ASN A 41 3.19 -1.41 14.22
N LEU A 42 2.96 -2.73 14.37
CA LEU A 42 3.31 -3.45 15.60
C LEU A 42 4.81 -3.38 15.90
N ASP A 43 5.67 -3.52 14.89
CA ASP A 43 7.12 -3.43 15.08
C ASP A 43 7.55 -2.00 15.46
N LEU A 44 7.18 -1.00 14.67
CA LEU A 44 7.68 0.38 14.88
C LEU A 44 7.03 1.08 16.07
N ARG A 45 5.73 0.89 16.32
CA ARG A 45 4.97 1.58 17.38
C ARG A 45 4.98 0.80 18.68
N GLU A 46 4.63 -0.48 18.65
CA GLU A 46 4.40 -1.25 19.88
C GLU A 46 5.71 -1.83 20.44
N GLN A 47 6.50 -2.50 19.59
CA GLN A 47 7.71 -3.18 20.06
C GLN A 47 8.88 -2.22 20.26
N LYS A 48 9.14 -1.35 19.26
CA LYS A 48 10.30 -0.45 19.26
C LYS A 48 10.01 0.93 19.81
N GLN A 49 8.75 1.35 19.79
CA GLN A 49 8.32 2.70 20.20
C GLN A 49 9.06 3.82 19.46
N TRP A 50 9.42 3.58 18.20
CA TRP A 50 10.09 4.56 17.33
C TRP A 50 9.10 5.43 16.57
N ALA A 51 7.88 4.93 16.34
CA ALA A 51 6.84 5.62 15.59
C ALA A 51 5.58 5.82 16.42
N PHE A 52 4.87 6.93 16.17
CA PHE A 52 3.52 7.10 16.71
C PHE A 52 2.49 6.24 15.97
N TRP A 53 2.67 6.10 14.66
CA TRP A 53 1.86 5.27 13.77
C TRP A 53 2.69 4.85 12.56
N ALA A 54 2.34 3.71 11.98
CA ALA A 54 2.77 3.36 10.63
C ALA A 54 1.60 2.71 9.89
N ALA A 55 1.33 3.15 8.68
CA ALA A 55 0.30 2.54 7.86
C ALA A 55 0.73 2.38 6.41
N GLY A 56 0.21 1.34 5.76
CA GLY A 56 0.44 1.03 4.35
C GLY A 56 -0.88 1.02 3.60
N SER A 57 -0.92 1.61 2.41
CA SER A 57 -2.08 1.60 1.52
C SER A 57 -1.67 1.25 0.09
N VAL A 58 -2.58 0.63 -0.67
CA VAL A 58 -2.43 0.53 -2.13
C VAL A 58 -3.19 1.68 -2.76
N GLU A 59 -2.45 2.62 -3.35
CA GLU A 59 -3.00 3.77 -4.04
C GLU A 59 -2.88 3.59 -5.56
N GLY A 60 -3.75 4.25 -6.33
CA GLY A 60 -3.73 4.19 -7.79
C GLY A 60 -4.99 3.60 -8.42
N GLY A 61 -4.94 3.42 -9.74
CA GLY A 61 -6.12 3.13 -10.56
C GLY A 61 -5.80 2.31 -11.79
N ARG A 62 -6.61 2.45 -12.85
CA ARG A 62 -6.54 1.62 -14.07
C ARG A 62 -5.18 1.61 -14.78
N ALA A 63 -4.34 2.61 -14.54
CA ALA A 63 -3.03 2.76 -15.19
C ALA A 63 -1.85 2.21 -14.35
N GLY A 64 -2.10 1.76 -13.12
CA GLY A 64 -1.06 1.28 -12.20
C GLY A 64 -1.46 1.51 -10.75
N GLN A 65 -0.95 0.64 -9.88
CA GLN A 65 -1.11 0.71 -8.42
C GLN A 65 0.28 0.84 -7.77
N MET A 66 0.36 1.60 -6.69
CA MET A 66 1.57 1.75 -5.89
C MET A 66 1.27 1.36 -4.44
N LEU A 67 2.22 0.66 -3.81
CA LEU A 67 2.21 0.52 -2.36
C LEU A 67 2.83 1.78 -1.76
N LEU A 68 2.07 2.47 -0.93
CA LEU A 68 2.54 3.62 -0.17
C LEU A 68 2.58 3.25 1.31
N ILE A 69 3.74 3.40 1.95
CA ILE A 69 3.90 3.26 3.39
C ILE A 69 4.25 4.61 3.97
N ARG A 70 3.48 5.04 4.97
CA ARG A 70 3.64 6.31 5.67
C ARG A 70 3.82 6.05 7.16
N THR A 71 4.76 6.76 7.76
CA THR A 71 5.01 6.71 9.20
C THR A 71 5.73 7.97 9.64
N GLN A 72 5.53 8.34 10.91
CA GLN A 72 6.30 9.39 11.58
C GLN A 72 7.18 8.73 12.63
N VAL A 73 8.49 8.87 12.47
CA VAL A 73 9.50 8.21 13.30
C VAL A 73 10.34 9.24 14.05
N GLN A 74 10.89 8.83 15.20
CA GLN A 74 11.90 9.61 15.91
C GLN A 74 13.10 9.89 15.00
N SER A 75 13.59 11.13 14.98
CA SER A 75 14.66 11.53 14.06
C SER A 75 15.95 10.73 14.26
N GLN A 76 16.21 10.21 15.47
CA GLN A 76 17.40 9.39 15.78
C GLN A 76 17.29 7.94 15.29
N ARG A 77 16.12 7.52 14.78
CA ARG A 77 15.82 6.14 14.36
C ARG A 77 15.46 6.02 12.89
N THR A 78 15.77 7.03 12.09
CA THR A 78 15.29 7.09 10.70
C THR A 78 15.89 5.99 9.85
N ALA A 79 17.20 5.76 9.95
CA ALA A 79 17.86 4.70 9.18
C ALA A 79 17.39 3.30 9.63
N GLU A 80 17.26 3.08 10.94
CA GLU A 80 16.77 1.82 11.49
C GLU A 80 15.31 1.54 11.12
N SER A 81 14.45 2.56 11.08
CA SER A 81 13.07 2.43 10.61
C SER A 81 13.00 2.04 9.13
N ILE A 82 13.84 2.63 8.27
CA ILE A 82 13.93 2.25 6.85
C ILE A 82 14.33 0.78 6.72
N ALA A 83 15.34 0.35 7.47
CA ALA A 83 15.80 -1.04 7.47
C ALA A 83 14.71 -2.01 7.97
N ALA A 84 14.00 -1.65 9.04
CA ALA A 84 12.91 -2.44 9.59
C ALA A 84 11.76 -2.61 8.59
N ILE A 85 11.30 -1.53 7.97
CA ILE A 85 10.24 -1.58 6.94
C ILE A 85 10.69 -2.46 5.76
N ARG A 86 11.92 -2.28 5.27
CA ARG A 86 12.48 -3.14 4.20
C ARG A 86 12.50 -4.61 4.62
N GLY A 87 12.87 -4.89 5.86
CA GLY A 87 12.86 -6.23 6.45
C GLY A 87 11.48 -6.88 6.41
N HIS A 88 10.41 -6.15 6.76
CA HIS A 88 9.04 -6.68 6.67
C HIS A 88 8.59 -6.95 5.24
N LEU A 89 8.95 -6.06 4.30
CA LEU A 89 8.62 -6.19 2.88
C LEU A 89 9.31 -7.38 2.22
N GLU A 90 10.56 -7.67 2.60
CA GLU A 90 11.25 -8.89 2.16
C GLU A 90 10.79 -10.13 2.92
N GLY A 91 10.55 -9.99 4.23
CA GLY A 91 10.08 -11.04 5.13
C GLY A 91 8.82 -11.73 4.64
N VAL A 92 7.81 -10.93 4.27
CA VAL A 92 6.50 -11.43 3.83
C VAL A 92 6.55 -12.21 2.50
N LYS A 93 7.67 -12.17 1.77
CA LYS A 93 7.88 -12.99 0.57
C LYS A 93 8.22 -14.45 0.87
N GLY A 94 8.40 -14.82 2.13
CA GLY A 94 8.56 -16.21 2.57
C GLY A 94 9.65 -16.45 3.62
N SER A 95 10.55 -15.50 3.86
CA SER A 95 11.59 -15.66 4.91
C SER A 95 11.03 -15.43 6.32
N THR A 96 9.90 -14.74 6.45
CA THR A 96 9.12 -14.62 7.69
C THR A 96 7.69 -15.09 7.43
N PRO A 97 7.40 -16.38 7.66
CA PRO A 97 6.10 -16.99 7.35
C PRO A 97 4.92 -16.23 7.95
N ILE A 98 3.81 -16.15 7.21
CA ILE A 98 2.56 -15.54 7.70
C ILE A 98 1.85 -16.56 8.58
N SER A 99 1.58 -16.27 9.85
CA SER A 99 0.90 -17.26 10.71
C SER A 99 -0.57 -17.46 10.28
N ALA A 100 -1.19 -18.57 10.68
CA ALA A 100 -2.60 -18.80 10.37
C ALA A 100 -3.49 -17.72 11.02
N ASP A 101 -3.18 -17.36 12.26
CA ASP A 101 -3.90 -16.32 13.02
C ASP A 101 -3.73 -14.94 12.39
N GLU A 102 -2.52 -14.61 11.92
CA GLU A 102 -2.25 -13.34 11.24
C GLU A 102 -3.01 -13.25 9.91
N LEU A 103 -3.04 -14.34 9.13
CA LEU A 103 -3.81 -14.39 7.89
C LEU A 103 -5.31 -14.23 8.17
N GLN A 104 -5.82 -14.93 9.19
CA GLN A 104 -7.22 -14.85 9.56
C GLN A 104 -7.60 -13.44 10.03
N LEU A 105 -6.79 -12.86 10.92
CA LEU A 105 -7.00 -11.49 11.40
C LEU A 105 -7.00 -10.47 10.25
N ALA A 106 -6.09 -10.61 9.29
CA ALA A 106 -6.06 -9.72 8.13
C ALA A 106 -7.32 -9.83 7.26
N LYS A 107 -7.82 -11.05 7.03
CA LYS A 107 -9.11 -11.25 6.33
C LYS A 107 -10.28 -10.64 7.08
N ASP A 108 -10.29 -10.77 8.39
CA ASP A 108 -11.34 -10.22 9.24
C ASP A 108 -11.31 -8.69 9.24
N MET A 109 -10.13 -8.07 9.36
CA MET A 109 -9.99 -6.61 9.24
C MET A 109 -10.50 -6.07 7.90
N VAL A 110 -10.21 -6.77 6.80
CA VAL A 110 -10.68 -6.37 5.46
C VAL A 110 -12.20 -6.57 5.31
N THR A 111 -12.75 -7.69 5.78
CA THR A 111 -14.16 -8.01 5.52
C THR A 111 -15.12 -7.35 6.51
N LEU A 112 -14.73 -7.23 7.77
CA LEU A 112 -15.55 -6.62 8.83
C LEU A 112 -15.52 -5.09 8.81
N SER A 113 -14.59 -4.47 8.08
CA SER A 113 -14.58 -3.01 7.88
C SER A 113 -15.60 -2.52 6.84
N LEU A 114 -16.09 -3.40 5.97
CA LEU A 114 -17.03 -3.01 4.91
C LEU A 114 -18.39 -2.53 5.44
N PRO A 115 -19.06 -3.22 6.39
CA PRO A 115 -20.30 -2.72 6.96
C PRO A 115 -20.13 -1.35 7.62
N LEU A 116 -19.04 -1.17 8.39
CA LEU A 116 -18.69 0.09 9.05
C LEU A 116 -18.56 1.25 8.05
N GLN A 117 -18.08 1.00 6.83
CA GLN A 117 -17.97 2.00 5.77
C GLN A 117 -19.31 2.40 5.15
N TRP A 118 -20.40 1.65 5.39
CA TRP A 118 -21.72 1.89 4.79
C TRP A 118 -22.81 2.18 5.81
N GLU A 119 -22.44 2.46 7.06
CA GLU A 119 -23.40 2.85 8.10
C GLU A 119 -24.01 4.24 7.86
N THR A 120 -23.38 5.06 7.01
CA THR A 120 -23.83 6.41 6.69
C THR A 120 -24.27 6.55 5.23
N ASP A 121 -25.18 7.49 4.98
CA ASP A 121 -25.64 7.83 3.61
C ASP A 121 -24.47 8.21 2.69
N GLU A 122 -23.48 8.93 3.22
CA GLU A 122 -22.26 9.29 2.49
C GLU A 122 -21.42 8.06 2.13
N GLY A 123 -21.29 7.11 3.06
CA GLY A 123 -20.59 5.85 2.84
C GLY A 123 -21.23 5.02 1.72
N ILE A 124 -22.55 4.91 1.75
CA ILE A 124 -23.33 4.23 0.69
C ILE A 124 -23.17 4.95 -0.65
N ALA A 125 -23.31 6.29 -0.68
CA ALA A 125 -23.15 7.07 -1.89
C ALA A 125 -21.74 6.90 -2.51
N ASN A 126 -20.69 6.89 -1.69
CA ASN A 126 -19.31 6.68 -2.15
C ASN A 126 -19.08 5.26 -2.68
N ALA A 127 -19.70 4.25 -2.07
CA ALA A 127 -19.64 2.87 -2.54
C ALA A 127 -20.28 2.73 -3.93
N VAL A 128 -21.51 3.26 -4.11
CA VAL A 128 -22.21 3.27 -5.40
C VAL A 128 -21.41 4.04 -6.45
N ALA A 129 -20.92 5.24 -6.12
CA ALA A 129 -20.09 6.04 -7.03
C ALA A 129 -18.81 5.31 -7.44
N THR A 130 -18.17 4.59 -6.51
CA THR A 130 -16.97 3.79 -6.81
C THR A 130 -17.26 2.62 -7.71
N THR A 131 -18.34 1.88 -7.46
CA THR A 131 -18.82 0.77 -8.30
C THR A 131 -19.07 1.24 -9.73
N LEU A 132 -19.81 2.35 -9.91
CA LEU A 132 -20.11 2.93 -11.22
C LEU A 132 -18.84 3.45 -11.93
N ARG A 133 -18.00 4.22 -11.24
CA ARG A 133 -16.74 4.76 -11.78
C ARG A 133 -15.80 3.65 -12.23
N ARG A 134 -15.73 2.55 -11.45
CA ARG A 134 -14.90 1.39 -11.79
C ARG A 134 -15.58 0.47 -12.80
N GLY A 135 -16.90 0.54 -12.98
CA GLY A 135 -17.66 -0.32 -13.88
C GLY A 135 -17.73 -1.76 -13.36
N LEU A 136 -17.88 -1.92 -12.05
CA LEU A 136 -18.01 -3.23 -11.42
C LEU A 136 -19.43 -3.78 -11.66
N PRO A 137 -19.59 -5.10 -11.86
CA PRO A 137 -20.91 -5.70 -12.01
C PRO A 137 -21.67 -5.70 -10.67
N ASP A 138 -22.99 -5.88 -10.75
CA ASP A 138 -23.82 -6.15 -9.57
C ASP A 138 -23.29 -7.40 -8.83
N GLY A 139 -23.35 -7.40 -7.49
CA GLY A 139 -22.83 -8.49 -6.68
C GLY A 139 -21.30 -8.52 -6.51
N ALA A 140 -20.57 -7.54 -7.07
CA ALA A 140 -19.11 -7.50 -7.00
C ALA A 140 -18.57 -7.42 -5.57
N ILE A 141 -19.35 -6.84 -4.65
CA ILE A 141 -18.98 -6.66 -3.26
C ILE A 141 -19.06 -7.99 -2.49
N GLU A 142 -20.16 -8.72 -2.67
CA GLU A 142 -20.38 -10.04 -2.07
C GLU A 142 -19.31 -11.01 -2.58
N LYS A 143 -19.04 -10.98 -3.89
CA LYS A 143 -17.94 -11.73 -4.49
C LYS A 143 -16.59 -11.34 -3.89
N TYR A 144 -16.33 -10.05 -3.67
CA TYR A 144 -15.08 -9.59 -3.06
C TYR A 144 -14.89 -10.14 -1.64
N VAL A 145 -15.94 -10.16 -0.82
CA VAL A 145 -15.89 -10.77 0.53
C VAL A 145 -15.57 -12.26 0.44
N THR A 146 -16.22 -12.99 -0.47
CA THR A 146 -15.93 -14.41 -0.72
C THR A 146 -14.47 -14.62 -1.14
N ASP A 147 -13.99 -13.81 -2.08
CA ASP A 147 -12.63 -13.90 -2.60
C ASP A 147 -11.59 -13.62 -1.51
N VAL A 148 -11.79 -12.61 -0.66
CA VAL A 148 -10.89 -12.29 0.47
C VAL A 148 -10.85 -13.43 1.49
N ARG A 149 -12.00 -14.00 1.86
CA ARG A 149 -12.05 -15.11 2.81
C ARG A 149 -11.34 -16.36 2.28
N ALA A 150 -11.39 -16.58 0.97
CA ALA A 150 -10.74 -17.71 0.31
C ALA A 150 -9.21 -17.56 0.13
N VAL A 151 -8.63 -16.37 0.37
CA VAL A 151 -7.19 -16.14 0.17
C VAL A 151 -6.34 -17.10 1.00
N THR A 152 -5.37 -17.76 0.38
CA THR A 152 -4.41 -18.62 1.10
C THR A 152 -3.11 -17.90 1.40
N ARG A 153 -2.30 -18.44 2.33
CA ARG A 153 -0.96 -17.92 2.63
C ARG A 153 -0.10 -17.85 1.36
N GLU A 154 -0.11 -18.92 0.57
CA GLU A 154 0.71 -19.05 -0.64
C GLU A 154 0.35 -17.98 -1.67
N GLN A 155 -0.94 -17.66 -1.78
CA GLN A 155 -1.42 -16.57 -2.65
C GLN A 155 -0.92 -15.21 -2.18
N VAL A 156 -0.89 -14.96 -0.86
CA VAL A 156 -0.34 -13.72 -0.29
C VAL A 156 1.17 -13.62 -0.52
N GLU A 157 1.92 -14.68 -0.29
CA GLU A 157 3.36 -14.69 -0.53
C GLU A 157 3.70 -14.56 -2.02
N GLN A 158 2.91 -15.20 -2.89
CA GLN A 158 3.05 -15.05 -4.33
C GLN A 158 2.74 -13.61 -4.76
N ALA A 159 1.67 -13.02 -4.24
CA ALA A 159 1.35 -11.61 -4.45
C ALA A 159 2.51 -10.72 -4.00
N ALA A 160 3.07 -10.96 -2.81
CA ALA A 160 4.22 -10.23 -2.28
C ALA A 160 5.43 -10.30 -3.23
N ARG A 161 5.75 -11.49 -3.76
CA ARG A 161 6.86 -11.67 -4.72
C ARG A 161 6.61 -10.95 -6.05
N GLN A 162 5.35 -10.81 -6.47
CA GLN A 162 4.99 -10.15 -7.72
C GLN A 162 4.94 -8.62 -7.61
N VAL A 163 4.49 -8.09 -6.47
CA VAL A 163 4.20 -6.65 -6.33
C VAL A 163 5.23 -5.89 -5.51
N LEU A 164 5.98 -6.57 -4.62
CA LEU A 164 6.97 -5.92 -3.76
C LEU A 164 8.35 -6.01 -4.39
N HIS A 165 8.81 -4.91 -4.95
CA HIS A 165 10.18 -4.75 -5.42
C HIS A 165 10.94 -3.85 -4.44
N ALA A 166 11.53 -4.42 -3.38
CA ALA A 166 12.20 -3.60 -2.35
C ALA A 166 13.38 -2.81 -2.91
N ASP A 167 14.03 -3.32 -3.95
CA ASP A 167 15.13 -2.64 -4.63
C ASP A 167 14.67 -1.42 -5.44
N ALA A 168 13.37 -1.31 -5.73
CA ALA A 168 12.75 -0.20 -6.44
C ALA A 168 11.99 0.76 -5.49
N LEU A 169 12.15 0.63 -4.17
CA LEU A 169 11.49 1.51 -3.20
C LEU A 169 12.08 2.91 -3.24
N VAL A 170 11.22 3.89 -3.46
CA VAL A 170 11.55 5.32 -3.32
C VAL A 170 11.25 5.75 -1.89
N TRP A 171 12.26 6.31 -1.22
CA TRP A 171 12.14 6.81 0.15
C TRP A 171 12.09 8.33 0.14
N LEU A 172 10.98 8.89 0.61
CA LEU A 172 10.88 10.32 0.93
C LEU A 172 11.05 10.48 2.43
N VAL A 173 12.12 11.16 2.84
CA VAL A 173 12.43 11.42 4.25
C VAL A 173 12.40 12.93 4.47
N ILE A 174 11.54 13.36 5.40
CA ILE A 174 11.38 14.77 5.77
C ILE A 174 11.78 14.89 7.24
N GLY A 175 12.77 15.74 7.53
CA GLY A 175 13.24 15.95 8.90
C GLY A 175 14.50 16.81 8.99
N ASP A 176 15.00 16.99 10.22
CA ASP A 176 16.23 17.71 10.51
C ASP A 176 17.44 16.98 9.91
N ARG A 177 18.03 17.61 8.88
CA ARG A 177 19.17 17.10 8.14
C ARG A 177 20.35 16.75 9.04
N SER A 178 20.63 17.56 10.06
CA SER A 178 21.76 17.36 10.96
C SER A 178 21.65 16.05 11.76
N LYS A 179 20.42 15.60 12.02
CA LYS A 179 20.14 14.36 12.74
C LYS A 179 20.07 13.17 11.80
N VAL A 180 19.40 13.31 10.65
CA VAL A 180 19.07 12.20 9.75
C VAL A 180 20.24 11.82 8.84
N GLU A 181 20.92 12.79 8.23
CA GLU A 181 21.95 12.55 7.22
C GLU A 181 23.08 11.61 7.68
N PRO A 182 23.65 11.78 8.90
CA PRO A 182 24.72 10.89 9.36
C PRO A 182 24.29 9.42 9.47
N GLN A 183 23.04 9.18 9.88
CA GLN A 183 22.50 7.83 10.03
C GLN A 183 22.35 7.15 8.65
N LEU A 184 21.80 7.87 7.67
CA LEU A 184 21.60 7.35 6.31
C LEU A 184 22.94 7.02 5.62
N ARG A 185 23.93 7.90 5.77
CA ARG A 185 25.29 7.65 5.24
C ARG A 185 25.93 6.42 5.89
N LYS A 186 25.83 6.30 7.21
CA LYS A 186 26.35 5.13 7.95
C LYS A 186 25.67 3.83 7.51
N ALA A 187 24.37 3.88 7.18
CA ALA A 187 23.62 2.75 6.67
C ALA A 187 23.87 2.45 5.18
N GLY A 188 24.73 3.23 4.49
CA GLY A 188 25.02 3.04 3.06
C GLY A 188 23.85 3.42 2.14
N ILE A 189 22.86 4.16 2.64
CA ILE A 189 21.70 4.59 1.85
C ILE A 189 22.12 5.80 1.01
N THR A 190 22.01 5.68 -0.31
CA THR A 190 22.23 6.81 -1.22
C THR A 190 20.98 7.67 -1.28
N PHE A 191 21.12 8.99 -1.12
CA PHE A 191 20.00 9.93 -1.15
C PHE A 191 20.39 11.22 -1.88
N LYS A 192 19.38 11.89 -2.44
CA LYS A 192 19.49 13.25 -2.95
C LYS A 192 18.80 14.19 -1.97
N VAL A 193 19.48 15.25 -1.57
CA VAL A 193 18.88 16.32 -0.75
C VAL A 193 18.23 17.31 -1.70
N THR A 194 16.95 17.59 -1.48
CA THR A 194 16.20 18.63 -2.18
C THR A 194 15.80 19.67 -1.15
N ALA A 195 16.15 20.94 -1.37
CA ALA A 195 15.66 22.04 -0.55
C ALA A 195 14.17 22.26 -0.85
N PRO A 196 13.36 22.68 0.15
CA PRO A 196 12.01 23.15 -0.16
C PRO A 196 12.13 24.32 -1.15
N GLU A 197 11.36 24.29 -2.23
CA GLU A 197 11.19 25.48 -3.07
C GLU A 197 10.60 26.57 -2.16
N THR A 198 11.38 27.61 -1.89
CA THR A 198 10.88 28.82 -1.23
C THR A 198 9.93 29.51 -2.20
N GLU A 199 8.65 29.48 -1.89
CA GLU A 199 7.60 30.28 -2.55
C GLU A 199 7.73 31.76 -2.19
#